data_AF-A0A7V9U2S2-F1
#
_entry.id   AF-A0A7V9U2S2-F1
#
_cell.length_a   1.000
_cell.length_b   1.000
_cell.length_c   1.000
_cell.angle_alpha   90.00
_cell.angle_beta   90.00
_cell.angle_gamma   90.00
#
_symmetry.space_group_name_H-M   'P 1'
#
loop_
_entity.id
_entity.type
_entity.pdbx_description
1 polymer ?
#
loop_
_entity_poly.entity_id
_entity_poly.type
_entity_poly.pdbx_seq_one_letter_code
_entity_poly.pdbx_strand_id
1 'polypeptide(L)'
;MRIILVALALAVVAVVGAGGAQSLEGPALIRVTAVTDFERDLFEQKVQVSEIRNQKRIGWAVVLCTDLGGGGSLGSATAFCHGSYNFPKGRIQTSGTRKARSSYVMAVVGGTGLYSNVGGVLLVRTISERPRTERLLFSLEP
;
A
#
# COMPACT_ATOMS: atom_id res chain seq x y z
N MET A 1 -30.94 -7.91 66.78
CA MET A 1 -29.92 -6.89 66.47
C MET A 1 -28.72 -7.60 65.85
N ARG A 2 -28.51 -7.46 64.52
CA ARG A 2 -27.35 -7.87 63.67
C ARG A 2 -26.96 -9.37 63.74
N ILE A 3 -26.77 -10.06 62.62
CA ILE A 3 -25.49 -10.13 61.88
C ILE A 3 -25.78 -10.47 60.41
N ILE A 4 -25.16 -9.69 59.53
CA ILE A 4 -25.14 -9.80 58.07
C ILE A 4 -24.10 -10.87 57.69
N LEU A 5 -24.41 -11.77 56.75
CA LEU A 5 -23.42 -12.61 56.08
C LEU A 5 -23.37 -12.28 54.58
N VAL A 6 -22.14 -12.05 54.15
CA VAL A 6 -21.71 -11.40 52.91
C VAL A 6 -21.06 -12.43 51.98
N ALA A 7 -21.31 -12.24 50.68
CA ALA A 7 -20.48 -12.59 49.52
C ALA A 7 -20.27 -14.07 49.12
N LEU A 8 -20.47 -14.35 47.84
CA LEU A 8 -19.37 -14.30 46.85
C LEU A 8 -19.96 -14.34 45.43
N ALA A 9 -19.90 -13.21 44.71
CA ALA A 9 -20.11 -13.18 43.27
C ALA A 9 -18.74 -13.35 42.59
N LEU A 10 -18.48 -14.51 42.00
CA LEU A 10 -17.30 -14.70 41.13
C LEU A 10 -17.52 -13.93 39.83
N ALA A 11 -16.84 -12.80 39.69
CA ALA A 11 -16.67 -12.13 38.42
C ALA A 11 -15.53 -12.84 37.65
N VAL A 12 -15.90 -13.68 36.68
CA VAL A 12 -14.96 -14.19 35.67
C VAL A 12 -14.62 -13.03 34.74
N VAL A 13 -13.46 -12.41 34.93
CA VAL A 13 -12.92 -11.43 33.99
C VAL A 13 -12.40 -12.19 32.77
N ALA A 14 -13.20 -12.23 31.70
CA ALA A 14 -12.71 -12.65 30.40
C ALA A 14 -11.73 -11.59 29.88
N VAL A 15 -10.43 -11.90 29.93
CA VAL A 15 -9.40 -11.11 29.24
C VAL A 15 -9.59 -11.35 27.75
N VAL A 16 -10.38 -10.49 27.11
CA VAL A 16 -10.43 -10.41 25.65
C VAL A 16 -9.07 -9.86 25.22
N GLY A 17 -8.19 -10.75 24.76
CA GLY A 17 -6.91 -10.36 24.19
C GLY A 17 -7.15 -9.39 23.05
N ALA A 18 -6.78 -8.12 23.25
CA ALA A 18 -6.60 -7.19 22.15
C ALA A 18 -5.47 -7.75 21.29
N GLY A 19 -5.81 -8.47 20.23
CA GLY A 19 -4.86 -8.90 19.22
C GLY A 19 -4.26 -7.64 18.59
N GLY A 20 -3.13 -7.19 19.13
CA GLY A 20 -2.34 -6.12 18.54
C GLY A 20 -2.06 -6.48 17.09
N ALA A 21 -2.21 -5.51 16.19
CA ALA A 21 -1.86 -5.71 14.80
C ALA A 21 -0.41 -6.19 14.74
N GLN A 22 -0.20 -7.42 14.28
CA GLN A 22 1.15 -7.95 14.04
C GLN A 22 1.83 -7.02 13.05
N SER A 23 2.94 -6.40 13.43
CA SER A 23 3.78 -5.59 12.53
C SER A 23 4.83 -6.48 11.86
N LEU A 24 5.43 -5.98 10.79
CA LEU A 24 6.55 -6.66 10.16
C LEU A 24 7.76 -6.68 11.13
N GLU A 25 8.31 -7.86 11.40
CA GLU A 25 9.40 -8.05 12.39
C GLU A 25 10.81 -7.90 11.78
N GLY A 26 10.94 -7.81 10.46
CA GLY A 26 12.22 -7.69 9.77
C GLY A 26 12.06 -7.34 8.28
N PRO A 27 13.17 -7.22 7.54
CA PRO A 27 13.12 -6.89 6.11
C PRO A 27 12.28 -7.88 5.31
N ALA A 28 11.52 -7.39 4.34
CA ALA A 28 10.68 -8.22 3.50
C ALA A 28 10.67 -7.78 2.04
N LEU A 29 10.56 -8.77 1.15
CA LEU A 29 10.36 -8.55 -0.28
C LEU A 29 8.97 -9.02 -0.70
N ILE A 30 8.21 -8.13 -1.35
CA ILE A 30 6.91 -8.47 -1.93
C ILE A 30 6.99 -8.29 -3.43
N ARG A 31 6.77 -9.36 -4.20
CA ARG A 31 6.70 -9.33 -5.66
C ARG A 31 5.29 -9.66 -6.12
N VAL A 32 4.67 -8.73 -6.83
CA VAL A 32 3.30 -8.87 -7.35
C VAL A 32 3.17 -8.24 -8.73
N THR A 33 2.08 -8.54 -9.42
CA THR A 33 1.72 -7.88 -10.68
C THR A 33 0.51 -6.98 -10.45
N ALA A 34 0.56 -5.75 -10.93
CA ALA A 34 -0.59 -4.87 -11.01
C ALA A 34 -1.11 -4.84 -12.45
N VAL A 35 -2.40 -5.05 -12.64
CA VAL A 35 -3.08 -4.91 -13.93
C VAL A 35 -4.05 -3.75 -13.81
N THR A 36 -3.87 -2.71 -14.63
CA THR A 36 -4.75 -1.54 -14.62
C THR A 36 -6.10 -1.89 -15.22
N ASP A 37 -7.13 -1.82 -14.39
CA ASP A 37 -8.52 -2.00 -14.81
C ASP A 37 -9.09 -0.68 -15.34
N PHE A 38 -8.63 0.43 -14.77
CA PHE A 38 -9.18 1.75 -15.03
C PHE A 38 -8.12 2.84 -14.92
N GLU A 39 -8.05 3.69 -15.94
CA GLU A 39 -7.27 4.93 -15.94
C GLU A 39 -8.22 6.10 -16.26
N ARG A 40 -8.04 7.22 -15.55
CA ARG A 40 -8.72 8.49 -15.83
C ARG A 40 -7.73 9.64 -15.81
N ASP A 41 -7.86 10.47 -16.82
CA ASP A 41 -7.21 11.77 -16.92
C ASP A 41 -8.12 12.85 -16.32
N LEU A 42 -7.58 13.59 -15.36
CA LEU A 42 -8.21 14.69 -14.63
C LEU A 42 -7.29 15.91 -14.73
N PHE A 43 -7.32 16.59 -15.89
CA PHE A 43 -6.40 17.67 -16.21
C PHE A 43 -4.93 17.21 -16.12
N GLU A 44 -4.16 17.79 -15.19
CA GLU A 44 -2.76 17.43 -14.94
C GLU A 44 -2.61 16.17 -14.08
N GLN A 45 -3.72 15.56 -13.66
CA GLN A 45 -3.71 14.38 -12.81
C GLN A 45 -4.14 13.13 -13.58
N LYS A 46 -3.50 12.01 -13.27
CA LYS A 46 -3.89 10.67 -13.72
C LYS A 46 -4.21 9.80 -12.52
N VAL A 47 -5.40 9.21 -12.51
CA VAL A 47 -5.79 8.20 -11.52
C VAL A 47 -5.78 6.84 -12.18
N GLN A 48 -4.95 5.95 -11.67
CA GLN A 48 -4.84 4.56 -12.08
C GLN A 48 -5.40 3.67 -10.96
N VAL A 49 -6.37 2.83 -11.30
CA VAL A 49 -6.88 1.77 -10.43
C VAL A 49 -6.45 0.44 -11.02
N SER A 50 -5.77 -0.37 -10.21
CA SER A 50 -5.23 -1.65 -10.66
C SER A 50 -5.63 -2.78 -9.73
N GLU A 51 -5.89 -3.95 -10.29
CA GLU A 51 -5.95 -5.19 -9.54
C GLU A 51 -4.52 -5.66 -9.20
N ILE A 52 -4.28 -6.08 -7.96
CA ILE A 52 -3.01 -6.69 -7.56
C ILE A 52 -3.15 -8.22 -7.59
N ARG A 53 -2.24 -8.88 -8.30
CA ARG A 53 -2.24 -10.32 -8.52
C ARG A 53 -0.94 -10.98 -8.09
N ASN A 54 -1.07 -12.17 -7.51
CA ASN A 54 -0.03 -13.17 -7.38
C ASN A 54 -0.64 -14.54 -7.70
N GLN A 55 -0.57 -14.95 -8.98
CA GLN A 55 -1.33 -16.05 -9.60
C GLN A 55 -2.86 -15.87 -9.59
N LYS A 56 -3.42 -15.33 -8.50
CA LYS A 56 -4.81 -14.90 -8.32
C LYS A 56 -4.87 -13.47 -7.80
N ARG A 57 -6.07 -12.87 -7.78
CA ARG A 57 -6.33 -11.59 -7.13
C ARG A 57 -5.97 -11.66 -5.64
N ILE A 58 -5.16 -10.72 -5.17
CA ILE A 58 -4.79 -10.58 -3.76
C ILE A 58 -5.02 -9.17 -3.22
N GLY A 59 -5.42 -8.22 -4.07
CA GLY A 59 -5.60 -6.84 -3.64
C GLY A 59 -5.98 -5.90 -4.76
N TRP A 60 -5.83 -4.60 -4.48
CA TRP A 60 -6.02 -3.53 -5.44
C TRP A 60 -5.15 -2.32 -5.09
N ALA A 61 -4.82 -1.53 -6.09
CA ALA A 61 -4.01 -0.32 -5.96
C ALA A 61 -4.75 0.88 -6.52
N VAL A 62 -4.54 2.04 -5.91
CA VAL A 62 -4.86 3.34 -6.50
C VAL A 62 -3.58 4.14 -6.55
N VAL A 63 -3.22 4.62 -7.74
CA VAL A 63 -2.08 5.50 -7.96
C VAL A 63 -2.58 6.80 -8.56
N LEU A 64 -2.33 7.91 -7.87
CA LEU A 64 -2.58 9.25 -8.35
C LEU A 64 -1.24 9.86 -8.77
N CYS A 65 -1.12 10.26 -10.03
CA CYS A 65 0.06 10.95 -10.54
C CYS A 65 -0.32 12.35 -11.01
N THR A 66 0.37 13.37 -10.52
CA THR A 66 0.27 14.75 -11.02
C THR A 66 1.45 15.00 -11.96
N ASP A 67 1.16 15.28 -13.22
CA ASP A 67 2.16 15.62 -14.23
C ASP A 67 2.89 16.91 -13.81
N LEU A 68 4.23 16.88 -13.82
CA LEU A 68 5.09 17.97 -13.38
C LEU A 68 5.75 18.72 -14.55
N GLY A 69 5.55 18.26 -15.78
CA GLY A 69 6.28 18.79 -16.92
C GLY A 69 5.61 18.41 -18.24
N GLY A 70 4.68 19.25 -18.69
CA GLY A 70 4.09 19.22 -20.03
C GLY A 70 5.05 19.67 -21.13
N GLY A 71 6.30 19.16 -21.14
CA GLY A 71 7.31 19.45 -22.17
C GLY A 71 8.39 20.49 -21.83
N GLY A 72 8.51 20.92 -20.56
CA GLY A 72 9.54 21.87 -20.09
C GLY A 72 10.79 21.22 -19.47
N SER A 73 11.53 21.96 -18.63
CA SER A 73 12.84 21.62 -18.04
C SER A 73 12.92 20.29 -17.25
N LEU A 74 11.77 19.70 -16.89
CA LEU A 74 11.69 18.43 -16.17
C LEU A 74 11.48 17.22 -17.11
N GLY A 75 11.26 17.45 -18.41
CA GLY A 75 11.03 16.41 -19.41
C GLY A 75 9.58 15.95 -19.52
N SER A 76 9.18 15.55 -20.73
CA SER A 76 7.86 15.00 -21.03
C SER A 76 7.67 13.67 -20.28
N ALA A 77 6.56 13.54 -19.54
CA ALA A 77 6.21 12.38 -18.70
C ALA A 77 6.80 12.34 -17.28
N THR A 78 7.43 13.43 -16.82
CA THR A 78 7.74 13.57 -15.39
C THR A 78 6.47 13.87 -14.61
N ALA A 79 6.23 13.10 -13.55
CA ALA A 79 5.06 13.26 -12.69
C ALA A 79 5.39 12.88 -11.24
N PHE A 80 4.74 13.53 -10.29
CA PHE A 80 4.76 13.15 -8.88
C PHE A 80 3.60 12.20 -8.60
N CYS A 81 3.88 11.04 -8.03
CA CYS A 81 2.89 10.00 -7.81
C CYS A 81 2.78 9.63 -6.34
N HIS A 82 1.54 9.36 -5.93
CA HIS A 82 1.19 8.72 -4.67
C HIS A 82 0.46 7.41 -4.96
N GLY A 83 0.91 6.32 -4.35
CA GLY A 83 0.32 5.01 -4.53
C GLY A 83 -0.14 4.41 -3.20
N SER A 84 -1.38 3.92 -3.17
CA SER A 84 -1.96 3.16 -2.06
C SER A 84 -2.22 1.72 -2.54
N TYR A 85 -1.49 0.77 -1.96
CA TYR A 85 -1.56 -0.65 -2.31
C TYR A 85 -2.24 -1.42 -1.18
N ASN A 86 -3.43 -1.96 -1.46
CA ASN A 86 -4.27 -2.62 -0.47
C ASN A 86 -4.13 -4.14 -0.61
N PHE A 87 -3.55 -4.77 0.40
CA PHE A 87 -3.38 -6.20 0.54
C PHE A 87 -4.30 -6.75 1.64
N PRO A 88 -4.49 -8.08 1.76
CA PRO A 88 -5.44 -8.63 2.72
C PRO A 88 -5.05 -8.37 4.17
N LYS A 89 -3.75 -8.20 4.45
CA LYS A 89 -3.21 -7.99 5.80
C LYS A 89 -2.88 -6.52 6.11
N GLY A 90 -3.14 -5.59 5.19
CA GLY A 90 -2.76 -4.21 5.41
C GLY A 90 -2.61 -3.40 4.13
N ARG A 91 -2.14 -2.15 4.28
CA ARG A 91 -1.91 -1.24 3.16
C ARG A 91 -0.49 -0.74 3.16
N ILE A 92 0.07 -0.52 1.98
CA ILE A 92 1.38 0.11 1.78
C ILE A 92 1.15 1.43 1.05
N GLN A 93 1.73 2.51 1.57
CA GLN A 93 1.70 3.84 0.96
C GLN A 93 3.05 4.14 0.33
N THR A 94 3.01 4.78 -0.83
CA THR A 94 4.22 5.15 -1.57
C THR A 94 4.12 6.58 -2.10
N SER A 95 5.27 7.21 -2.29
CA SER A 95 5.37 8.53 -2.91
C SER A 95 6.68 8.68 -3.65
N GLY A 96 6.67 9.39 -4.78
CA GLY A 96 7.89 9.68 -5.51
C GLY A 96 7.65 10.32 -6.87
N THR A 97 8.74 10.73 -7.52
CA THR A 97 8.70 11.26 -8.88
C THR A 97 9.00 10.14 -9.88
N ARG A 98 8.10 9.91 -10.84
CA ARG A 98 8.43 9.10 -12.04
C ARG A 98 8.95 10.04 -13.12
N LYS A 99 10.11 9.71 -13.72
CA LYS A 99 10.65 10.38 -14.92
C LYS A 99 10.42 9.58 -16.20
N ALA A 100 10.20 8.28 -16.07
CA ALA A 100 9.91 7.37 -17.16
C ALA A 100 8.67 6.53 -16.82
N ARG A 101 7.85 6.25 -17.83
CA ARG A 101 6.65 5.41 -17.65
C ARG A 101 6.96 3.91 -17.59
N SER A 102 8.11 3.48 -18.11
CA SER A 102 8.46 2.06 -18.26
C SER A 102 9.12 1.45 -17.02
N SER A 103 9.90 2.23 -16.26
CA SER A 103 10.46 1.81 -14.98
C SER A 103 10.79 3.01 -14.11
N TYR A 104 10.41 2.93 -12.84
CA TYR A 104 10.65 3.99 -11.86
C TYR A 104 10.65 3.41 -10.44
N VAL A 105 11.19 4.20 -9.51
CA VAL A 105 11.23 3.86 -8.08
C VAL A 105 10.39 4.88 -7.31
N MET A 106 9.63 4.41 -6.34
CA MET A 106 8.92 5.24 -5.37
C MET A 106 9.38 4.87 -3.96
N ALA A 107 9.41 5.84 -3.05
CA ALA A 107 9.65 5.57 -1.65
C ALA A 107 8.40 4.91 -1.05
N VAL A 108 8.59 3.91 -0.21
CA VAL A 108 7.54 3.43 0.71
C VAL A 108 7.57 4.36 1.91
N VAL A 109 6.45 5.04 2.15
CA VAL A 109 6.34 6.12 3.14
C VAL A 109 5.53 5.72 4.38
N GLY A 110 5.08 4.47 4.44
CA GLY A 110 4.32 3.94 5.56
C GLY A 110 3.31 2.87 5.13
N GLY A 111 2.49 2.46 6.10
CA GLY A 111 1.44 1.49 5.87
C GLY A 111 0.54 1.28 7.09
N THR A 112 -0.35 0.29 6.97
CA THR A 112 -1.29 -0.11 8.03
C THR A 112 -1.36 -1.63 8.15
N GLY A 113 -1.87 -2.14 9.28
CA GLY A 113 -1.97 -3.58 9.52
C GLY A 113 -0.59 -4.21 9.64
N LEU A 114 -0.33 -5.29 8.91
CA LEU A 114 0.98 -5.95 8.83
C LEU A 114 2.12 -5.01 8.42
N TYR A 115 1.78 -3.97 7.66
CA TYR A 115 2.73 -3.00 7.14
C TYR A 115 2.73 -1.70 7.95
N SER A 116 2.30 -1.74 9.21
CA SER A 116 2.48 -0.59 10.10
C SER A 116 3.97 -0.26 10.24
N ASN A 117 4.29 1.03 10.21
CA ASN A 117 5.64 1.59 10.37
C ASN A 117 6.68 1.19 9.30
N VAL A 118 6.30 0.50 8.21
CA VAL A 118 7.30 0.12 7.19
C VAL A 118 7.75 1.30 6.32
N GLY A 119 9.05 1.39 6.10
CA GLY A 119 9.68 2.20 5.06
C GLY A 119 10.19 1.35 3.90
N GLY A 120 11.05 1.94 3.07
CA GLY A 120 11.76 1.26 2.00
C GLY A 120 11.44 1.79 0.61
N VAL A 121 11.43 0.90 -0.39
CA VAL A 121 11.27 1.27 -1.80
C VAL A 121 10.34 0.35 -2.56
N LEU A 122 9.65 0.91 -3.54
CA LEU A 122 8.92 0.20 -4.56
C LEU A 122 9.60 0.41 -5.91
N LEU A 123 10.07 -0.67 -6.52
CA LEU A 123 10.48 -0.70 -7.91
C LEU A 123 9.29 -1.10 -8.79
N VAL A 124 8.96 -0.25 -9.77
CA VAL A 124 7.92 -0.50 -10.77
C VAL A 124 8.57 -0.75 -12.12
N ARG A 125 8.07 -1.76 -12.83
CA ARG A 125 8.43 -2.03 -14.23
C ARG A 125 7.21 -2.39 -15.04
N THR A 126 6.92 -1.62 -16.08
CA THR A 126 5.87 -1.93 -17.05
C THR A 126 6.28 -3.11 -17.92
N ILE A 127 5.36 -4.05 -18.09
CA ILE A 127 5.53 -5.30 -18.85
C ILE A 127 4.67 -5.27 -20.13
N SER A 128 3.50 -4.64 -20.04
CA SER A 128 2.59 -4.43 -21.17
C SER A 128 1.91 -3.07 -20.99
N GLU A 129 1.64 -2.38 -22.09
CA GLU A 129 0.90 -1.10 -22.09
C GLU A 129 -0.60 -1.30 -22.32
N ARG A 130 -1.04 -2.47 -22.82
CA ARG A 130 -2.44 -2.75 -23.17
C ARG A 130 -2.85 -4.20 -22.84
N PRO A 131 -3.61 -4.44 -21.74
CA PRO A 131 -3.83 -3.50 -20.64
C PRO A 131 -2.52 -3.16 -19.92
N ARG A 132 -2.43 -1.97 -19.33
CA ARG A 132 -1.24 -1.55 -18.60
C ARG A 132 -0.97 -2.53 -17.46
N THR A 133 0.17 -3.20 -17.53
CA THR A 133 0.55 -4.28 -16.62
C THR A 133 1.94 -4.00 -16.07
N GLU A 134 2.07 -3.99 -14.75
CA GLU A 134 3.29 -3.62 -14.05
C GLU A 134 3.73 -4.73 -13.09
N ARG A 135 5.03 -5.02 -13.09
CA ARG A 135 5.70 -5.78 -12.03
C ARG A 135 6.05 -4.81 -10.92
N LEU A 136 5.58 -5.12 -9.72
CA LEU A 136 5.85 -4.37 -8.50
C LEU A 136 6.78 -5.21 -7.63
N LEU A 137 7.88 -4.62 -7.20
CA LEU A 137 8.78 -5.19 -6.20
C LEU A 137 8.91 -4.21 -5.04
N PHE A 138 8.28 -4.53 -3.92
CA PHE A 138 8.45 -3.80 -2.67
C PHE A 138 9.64 -4.40 -1.92
N SER A 139 10.55 -3.54 -1.49
CA SER A 139 11.58 -3.84 -0.51
C SER A 139 11.25 -3.05 0.74
N LEU A 140 10.85 -3.75 1.79
CA LEU A 140 10.32 -3.19 3.02
C LEU A 140 11.31 -3.35 4.16
N GLU A 141 11.38 -2.33 5.00
CA GLU A 141 12.18 -2.29 6.22
C GLU A 141 11.29 -1.73 7.36
N PRO A 142 11.32 -2.31 8.57
CA PRO A 142 10.55 -1.82 9.72
C PRO A 142 11.00 -0.45 10.24
#